data_AF-A0A1G9ZA23-F1
#
_entry.id   AF-A0A1G9ZA23-F1
#
_cell.length_a   1.000
_cell.length_b   1.000
_cell.length_c   1.000
_cell.angle_alpha   90.00
_cell.angle_beta   90.00
_cell.angle_gamma   90.00
#
_symmetry.space_group_name_H-M   'P 1'
#
loop_
_entity.id
_entity.type
_entity.pdbx_description
1 polymer ?
#
loop_
_entity_poly.entity_id
_entity_poly.type
_entity_poly.pdbx_seq_one_letter_code
_entity_poly.pdbx_strand_id
1 'polypeptide(L)' 'MGLFSRKPEPKGYQPTNAEIDEAGKQLANGSHHAAWDLTLHSGDYSQQTAMRILGATVDHTPQD' A
#
# COMPACT_ATOMS: atom_id res chain seq x y z
N MET A 1 16.17 18.28 30.86
CA MET A 1 15.37 17.07 30.62
C MET A 1 14.91 17.11 29.17
N GLY A 2 15.59 16.36 28.29
CA GLY A 2 15.32 16.39 26.85
C GLY A 2 13.94 15.83 26.55
N LEU A 3 13.06 16.67 26.03
CA LEU A 3 11.77 16.27 25.49
C LEU A 3 12.03 15.51 24.20
N PHE A 4 12.34 14.22 24.31
CA PHE A 4 12.25 13.32 23.18
C PHE A 4 10.77 13.26 22.78
N SER A 5 10.38 14.12 21.83
CA SER A 5 9.10 14.02 21.14
C SER A 5 9.06 12.66 20.47
N ARG A 6 8.53 11.65 21.17
CA ARG A 6 8.13 10.38 20.56
C ARG A 6 7.17 10.77 19.43
N LYS A 7 7.62 10.61 18.18
CA LYS A 7 6.71 10.74 17.04
C LYS A 7 5.52 9.83 17.34
N PRO A 8 4.28 10.31 17.13
CA PRO A 8 3.11 9.46 17.34
C PRO A 8 3.30 8.18 16.54
N GLU A 9 3.05 7.04 17.18
CA GLU A 9 3.08 5.75 16.48
C GLU A 9 2.08 5.82 15.32
N PRO A 10 2.49 5.45 14.10
CA PRO A 10 1.60 5.44 12.95
C PRO A 10 0.38 4.55 13.25
N LYS A 11 -0.81 5.10 13.01
CA LYS A 11 -2.09 4.43 13.20
C LYS A 11 -2.63 3.98 11.86
N GLY A 12 -2.96 2.71 11.77
CA GLY A 12 -3.60 2.15 10.59
C GLY A 12 -3.31 0.68 10.44
N TYR A 13 -3.93 0.09 9.42
CA TYR A 13 -3.60 -1.25 9.00
C TYR A 13 -2.33 -1.23 8.17
N GLN A 14 -1.38 -2.12 8.44
CA GLN A 14 -0.23 -2.32 7.57
C GLN A 14 -0.47 -3.56 6.71
N PRO A 15 -0.74 -3.39 5.39
CA PRO A 15 -1.01 -4.52 4.52
C PRO A 15 0.19 -5.45 4.41
N THR A 16 -0.14 -6.74 4.40
CA THR A 16 0.80 -7.83 4.16
C THR A 16 1.29 -7.82 2.72
N ASN A 17 2.43 -8.47 2.45
CA ASN A 17 2.92 -8.60 1.07
C ASN A 17 1.92 -9.32 0.15
N ALA A 18 1.13 -10.27 0.67
CA ALA A 18 0.14 -11.00 -0.11
C ALA A 18 -1.01 -10.09 -0.59
N GLU A 19 -1.51 -9.21 0.27
CA GLU A 19 -2.58 -8.26 -0.10
C GLU A 19 -2.08 -7.20 -1.08
N ILE A 20 -0.85 -6.73 -0.90
CA ILE A 20 -0.19 -5.82 -1.85
C ILE A 20 -0.05 -6.48 -3.21
N ASP A 21 0.37 -7.74 -3.25
CA ASP A 21 0.55 -8.51 -4.49
C ASP A 21 -0.79 -8.74 -5.20
N GLU A 22 -1.85 -9.09 -4.46
CA GLU A 22 -3.20 -9.25 -5.02
C GLU A 22 -3.75 -7.92 -5.56
N ALA A 23 -3.61 -6.83 -4.81
CA ALA A 23 -4.01 -5.50 -5.25
C ALA A 23 -3.21 -5.06 -6.49
N GLY A 24 -1.91 -5.36 -6.54
CA GLY A 24 -1.06 -5.07 -7.69
C GLY A 24 -1.46 -5.85 -8.94
N LYS A 25 -1.80 -7.14 -8.80
CA LYS A 25 -2.35 -7.97 -9.90
C LYS A 25 -3.66 -7.41 -10.42
N GLN A 26 -4.57 -7.05 -9.53
CA GLN A 26 -5.85 -6.47 -9.92
C GLN A 26 -5.65 -5.13 -10.63
N LEU A 27 -4.73 -4.29 -10.14
CA LEU A 27 -4.42 -3.01 -10.76
C LEU A 27 -3.80 -3.18 -12.15
N ALA A 28 -2.89 -4.15 -12.33
CA ALA A 28 -2.30 -4.48 -13.63
C ALA A 28 -3.35 -4.96 -14.65
N ASN A 29 -4.40 -5.63 -14.17
CA ASN A 29 -5.54 -6.05 -14.97
C ASN A 29 -6.59 -4.92 -15.19
N GLY A 30 -6.32 -3.70 -14.71
CA GLY A 30 -7.18 -2.52 -14.87
C GLY A 30 -8.24 -2.31 -13.78
N SER A 31 -8.24 -3.12 -12.71
CA SER A 31 -9.15 -2.97 -11.57
C SER A 31 -8.52 -2.13 -10.45
N HIS A 32 -9.06 -0.94 -10.23
CA HIS A 32 -8.52 0.05 -9.27
C HIS A 32 -9.09 -0.09 -7.84
N HIS A 33 -10.19 -0.83 -7.68
CA HIS A 33 -10.94 -0.89 -6.41
C HIS A 33 -10.12 -1.51 -5.27
N ALA A 34 -9.49 -2.66 -5.50
CA ALA A 34 -8.68 -3.33 -4.48
C ALA A 34 -7.51 -2.45 -4.00
N ALA A 35 -6.86 -1.75 -4.92
CA ALA A 35 -5.77 -0.83 -4.59
C ALA A 35 -6.26 0.39 -3.78
N TRP A 36 -7.41 0.95 -4.17
CA TRP A 36 -8.03 2.09 -3.50
C TRP A 36 -8.49 1.75 -2.08
N ASP A 37 -9.24 0.65 -1.93
CA ASP A 37 -9.77 0.18 -0.65
C ASP A 37 -8.65 -0.17 0.31
N LEU A 38 -7.60 -0.86 -0.16
CA LEU A 38 -6.45 -1.23 0.66
C LEU A 38 -5.65 0.01 1.11
N THR A 39 -5.52 1.01 0.24
CA THR A 39 -4.84 2.28 0.55
C THR A 39 -5.62 3.08 1.60
N LEU A 40 -6.95 3.17 1.47
CA LEU A 40 -7.83 3.82 2.44
C LEU A 40 -7.81 3.11 3.80
N HIS A 41 -7.85 1.78 3.79
CA HIS A 41 -7.81 0.98 5.02
C HIS A 41 -6.47 1.12 5.76
N SER A 42 -5.40 1.46 5.04
CA SER A 42 -4.06 1.58 5.60
C SER A 42 -3.83 2.81 6.49
N GLY A 43 -4.71 3.82 6.46
CA GLY A 43 -4.60 5.01 7.31
C GLY A 43 -3.27 5.74 7.14
N ASP A 44 -2.48 5.86 8.21
CA ASP A 44 -1.17 6.52 8.18
C ASP A 44 -0.15 5.81 7.28
N TYR A 45 -0.38 4.54 6.94
CA TYR A 45 0.44 3.78 5.99
C TYR A 45 0.00 3.96 4.52
N SER A 46 -1.06 4.73 4.24
CA SER A 46 -1.63 4.89 2.89
C SER A 46 -0.59 5.19 1.79
N GLN A 47 0.32 6.14 2.00
CA GLN A 47 1.36 6.46 1.02
C GLN A 47 2.33 5.28 0.79
N GLN A 48 2.74 4.60 1.87
CA GLN A 48 3.62 3.44 1.77
C GLN A 48 2.90 2.28 1.06
N THR A 49 1.64 2.03 1.41
CA THR A 49 0.78 1.04 0.77
C THR A 49 0.63 1.31 -0.71
N ALA A 50 0.29 2.55 -1.10
CA ALA A 50 0.15 2.93 -2.50
C ALA A 50 1.44 2.68 -3.29
N MET A 51 2.60 3.08 -2.77
CA MET A 51 3.89 2.85 -3.43
C MET A 51 4.21 1.36 -3.58
N ARG A 52 3.87 0.54 -2.57
CA ARG A 52 4.07 -0.91 -2.62
C ARG A 52 3.15 -1.58 -3.64
N ILE A 53 1.88 -1.17 -3.72
CA ILE A 53 0.93 -1.67 -4.74
C ILE A 53 1.39 -1.28 -6.15
N LEU A 54 1.81 -0.03 -6.34
CA LEU A 54 2.34 0.44 -7.63
C LEU A 54 3.58 -0.36 -8.05
N GLY A 55 4.49 -0.65 -7.12
CA GLY A 55 5.63 -1.54 -7.37
C GLY A 55 5.19 -2.93 -7.84
N ALA A 56 4.29 -3.57 -7.09
CA ALA A 56 3.75 -4.88 -7.47
C ALA A 56 3.04 -4.86 -8.83
N THR A 57 2.38 -3.75 -9.17
CA THR A 57 1.67 -3.60 -10.45
C THR A 57 2.63 -3.67 -11.64
N VAL A 58 3.83 -3.07 -11.51
CA VAL A 58 4.87 -3.13 -12.56
C VAL A 58 5.32 -4.56 -12.81
N ASP A 59 5.47 -5.36 -11.75
CA ASP A 59 5.87 -6.77 -11.85
C ASP A 59 4.80 -7.64 -12.54
N HIS A 60 3.52 -7.24 -12.47
CA HIS A 60 2.38 -7.97 -13.06
C HIS A 60 1.90 -7.41 -14.40
N THR A 61 2.45 -6.29 -14.87
CA THR A 61 2.07 -5.71 -16.16
C THR A 61 2.78 -6.47 -17.29
N PRO A 62 2.07 -6.96 -18.32
CA PRO A 62 2.70 -7.59 -19.48
C PRO A 62 3.70 -6.61 -20.12
N GLN A 63 4.96 -7.03 -20.24
CA GLN A 63 5.99 -6.28 -20.95
C GLN A 63 5.88 -6.70 -22.43
N ASP A 64 5.12 -5.93 -23.22
CA ASP A 64 5.08 -6.05 -24.69
C ASP A 64 6.41 -5.62 -25.33
#